data_AF-A0A229R890-F1
#
_entry.id   AF-A0A229R890-F1
#
_cell.length_a   1.000
_cell.length_b   1.000
_cell.length_c   1.000
_cell.angle_alpha   90.00
_cell.angle_beta   90.00
_cell.angle_gamma   90.00
#
_symmetry.space_group_name_H-M   'P 1'
#
loop_
_entity.id
_entity.type
_entity.pdbx_description
1 polymer ?
#
loop_
_entity_poly.entity_id
_entity_poly.type
_entity_poly.pdbx_seq_one_letter_code
_entity_poly.pdbx_strand_id
1 'polypeptide(L)'
;MIDFEAVPDKLTRAGDRFHDIAESFTKQPALGFKATASEAGDPVLAKALESFQHASAHSVAVLAEDVRGLGDRLGKAARDYRDGELEAIEKVRAIEVAESPAWPAVVSSDGTVGTRSIRAVLG
;
A
#
# COMPACT_ATOMS: atom_id res chain seq x y z
N MET A 1 -6.19 -20.72 -6.07
CA MET A 1 -5.11 -19.73 -6.21
C MET A 1 -5.81 -18.39 -6.32
N ILE A 2 -5.74 -17.58 -5.27
CA ILE A 2 -6.37 -16.26 -5.28
C ILE A 2 -5.28 -15.31 -5.73
N ASP A 3 -5.30 -14.93 -7.00
CA ASP A 3 -4.47 -13.86 -7.52
C ASP A 3 -5.03 -12.54 -6.97
N PHE A 4 -4.65 -12.22 -5.74
CA PHE A 4 -4.87 -10.88 -5.19
C PHE A 4 -3.94 -9.94 -5.94
N GLU A 5 -4.43 -9.38 -7.03
CA GLU A 5 -3.78 -8.27 -7.72
C GLU A 5 -3.93 -7.02 -6.84
N ALA A 6 -3.12 -6.96 -5.77
CA ALA A 6 -3.03 -5.81 -4.90
C ALA A 6 -2.32 -4.70 -5.67
N VAL A 7 -3.07 -3.82 -6.32
CA VAL A 7 -2.52 -2.69 -7.07
C VAL A 7 -2.06 -1.60 -6.07
N PRO A 8 -0.75 -1.38 -5.88
CA PRO A 8 -0.26 -0.45 -4.85
C PRO A 8 -0.76 0.97 -5.04
N ASP A 9 -0.99 1.38 -6.29
CA ASP A 9 -1.53 2.69 -6.63
C ASP A 9 -2.98 2.86 -6.18
N LYS A 10 -3.80 1.80 -6.22
CA LYS A 10 -5.17 1.84 -5.72
C LYS A 10 -5.18 1.96 -4.20
N LEU A 11 -4.28 1.25 -3.52
CA LEU A 11 -4.11 1.33 -2.06
C LEU A 11 -3.62 2.72 -1.62
N THR A 12 -2.66 3.30 -2.36
CA THR A 12 -2.18 4.66 -2.12
C THR A 12 -3.33 5.67 -2.24
N ARG A 13 -4.06 5.66 -3.35
CA ARG A 13 -5.21 6.56 -3.57
C ARG A 13 -6.31 6.39 -2.52
N ALA A 14 -6.56 5.15 -2.07
CA ALA A 14 -7.52 4.90 -1.01
C ALA A 14 -7.02 5.49 0.33
N GLY A 15 -5.73 5.33 0.63
CA GLY A 15 -5.08 5.94 1.78
C GLY A 15 -5.20 7.47 1.78
N ASP A 16 -4.94 8.11 0.65
CA ASP A 16 -5.05 9.57 0.48
C ASP A 16 -6.50 10.04 0.72
N ARG A 17 -7.49 9.33 0.19
CA ARG A 17 -8.91 9.66 0.44
C ARG A 17 -9.29 9.60 1.92
N PHE A 18 -8.76 8.64 2.68
CA PHE A 18 -8.99 8.60 4.12
C PHE A 18 -8.33 9.78 4.82
N HIS A 19 -7.14 10.19 4.40
CA HIS A 19 -6.51 11.42 4.93
C HIS A 19 -7.35 12.66 4.66
N ASP A 20 -7.89 12.81 3.44
CA ASP A 20 -8.77 13.92 3.09
C ASP A 20 -10.04 13.94 3.96
N ILE A 21 -10.65 12.77 4.21
CA ILE A 21 -11.83 12.63 5.08
C ILE A 21 -11.48 13.02 6.52
N ALA A 22 -10.36 12.52 7.06
CA ALA A 22 -9.91 12.89 8.41
C ALA A 22 -9.67 14.40 8.52
N GLU A 23 -9.07 15.02 7.50
CA GLU A 23 -8.88 16.47 7.46
C GLU A 23 -10.22 17.22 7.44
N SER A 24 -11.21 16.73 6.69
CA SER A 24 -12.56 17.31 6.66
C SER A 24 -13.25 17.31 8.02
N PHE A 25 -13.08 16.24 8.81
CA PHE A 25 -13.59 16.16 10.18
C PHE A 25 -12.93 17.19 11.09
N THR A 26 -11.61 17.35 11.00
CA THR A 26 -10.90 18.36 11.80
C THR A 26 -11.26 19.80 11.43
N LYS A 27 -11.68 20.04 10.17
CA LYS A 27 -12.19 21.33 9.68
C LYS A 27 -13.63 21.62 10.13
N GLN A 28 -14.35 20.63 10.65
CA GLN A 28 -15.70 20.75 11.19
C GLN A 28 -15.74 20.38 12.70
N PRO A 29 -15.07 21.16 13.57
CA PRO A 29 -14.83 20.77 14.95
C PRO A 29 -16.08 20.69 15.84
N ALA A 30 -17.27 21.08 15.38
CA ALA A 30 -18.49 20.92 16.16
C ALA A 30 -19.74 20.79 15.28
N LEU A 31 -20.66 19.92 15.72
CA LEU A 31 -22.08 20.19 15.62
C LEU A 31 -22.33 21.49 16.39
N GLY A 32 -22.17 22.64 15.71
CA GLY A 32 -22.55 23.93 16.24
C GLY A 32 -24.06 23.95 16.37
N PHE A 33 -24.58 23.39 17.47
CA PHE A 33 -25.99 23.52 17.80
C PHE A 33 -26.30 25.02 17.79
N LYS A 34 -27.32 25.41 17.02
CA LYS A 34 -27.75 26.81 16.91
C LYS A 34 -28.06 27.44 18.26
N ALA A 35 -28.43 26.63 19.25
CA ALA A 35 -28.65 27.07 20.61
C ALA A 35 -27.32 27.13 21.36
N THR A 36 -26.90 28.34 21.70
CA THR A 36 -25.79 28.58 22.61
C THR A 36 -26.31 28.60 24.05
N ALA A 37 -25.50 28.11 24.98
CA ALA A 37 -25.81 28.08 26.40
C ALA A 37 -26.26 29.45 26.97
N SER A 38 -25.76 30.56 26.41
CA SER A 38 -26.15 31.91 26.80
C SER A 38 -27.57 32.30 26.35
N GLU A 39 -28.11 31.70 25.30
CA GLU A 39 -29.46 32.01 24.78
C GLU A 39 -30.57 31.32 25.57
N ALA A 40 -30.24 30.22 26.25
CA ALA A 40 -31.21 29.41 26.99
C ALA A 40 -31.74 30.09 28.25
N GLY A 41 -31.00 31.04 28.84
CA GLY A 41 -31.33 31.68 30.13
C GLY A 41 -31.38 30.73 31.35
N ASP A 42 -31.28 29.42 31.11
CA ASP A 42 -31.33 28.35 32.11
C ASP A 42 -29.92 27.73 32.27
N PRO A 43 -29.32 27.83 33.48
CA PRO A 43 -27.98 27.30 33.75
C PRO A 43 -27.88 25.77 33.64
N VAL A 44 -28.98 25.04 33.81
CA VAL A 44 -29.01 23.57 33.63
C VAL A 44 -28.96 23.23 32.14
N LEU A 45 -29.75 23.94 31.31
CA LEU A 45 -29.74 23.76 29.86
C LEU A 45 -28.39 24.17 29.26
N ALA A 46 -27.80 25.26 29.74
CA ALA A 46 -26.45 25.69 29.38
C ALA A 46 -25.40 24.57 29.58
N LYS A 47 -25.37 23.98 30.79
CA LYS A 47 -24.43 22.91 31.14
C LYS A 47 -24.65 21.62 30.34
N ALA A 48 -25.91 21.30 30.03
CA ALA A 48 -26.24 20.16 29.18
C ALA A 48 -25.71 20.37 27.75
N LEU A 49 -25.94 21.56 27.17
CA LEU A 49 -25.45 21.92 25.84
C LEU A 49 -23.91 21.89 25.76
N GLU A 50 -23.21 22.43 26.76
CA GLU A 50 -21.74 22.33 26.85
C GLU A 50 -21.25 20.88 26.90
N SER A 51 -21.93 20.03 27.69
CA SER A 51 -21.57 18.61 27.79
C SER A 51 -21.75 17.88 26.46
N PHE A 52 -22.85 18.17 25.73
CA PHE A 52 -23.07 17.63 24.38
C PHE A 52 -22.04 18.12 23.37
N GLN A 53 -21.66 19.41 23.43
CA GLN A 53 -20.62 19.96 22.57
C GLN A 53 -19.27 19.28 22.83
N HIS A 54 -18.90 19.09 24.10
CA HIS A 54 -17.66 18.41 24.46
C HIS A 54 -17.65 16.95 24.00
N ALA A 55 -18.73 16.21 24.23
CA ALA A 55 -18.87 14.83 23.77
C ALA A 55 -18.78 14.74 22.23
N SER A 56 -19.46 15.65 21.52
CA SER A 56 -19.40 15.71 20.05
C SER A 56 -17.97 15.98 19.55
N ALA A 57 -17.27 16.95 20.15
CA ALA A 57 -15.89 17.28 19.76
C ALA A 57 -14.95 16.09 20.01
N HIS A 58 -15.11 15.41 21.14
CA HIS A 58 -14.37 14.20 21.44
C HIS A 58 -14.62 13.08 20.42
N SER A 59 -15.88 12.80 20.08
CA SER A 59 -16.22 11.79 19.07
C SER A 59 -15.65 12.12 17.69
N VAL A 60 -15.68 13.38 17.27
CA VAL A 60 -15.08 13.82 16.00
C VAL A 60 -13.57 13.60 16.00
N ALA A 61 -12.89 13.91 17.11
CA ALA A 61 -11.46 13.71 17.24
C ALA A 61 -11.06 12.23 17.12
N VAL A 62 -11.77 11.34 17.83
CA VAL A 62 -11.54 9.89 17.76
C VAL A 62 -11.77 9.35 16.34
N LEU A 63 -12.87 9.73 15.69
CA LEU A 63 -13.16 9.30 14.32
C LEU A 63 -12.11 9.80 13.33
N ALA A 64 -11.63 11.04 13.48
CA ALA A 64 -10.57 11.57 12.63
C ALA A 64 -9.25 10.82 12.80
N GLU A 65 -8.92 10.40 14.03
CA GLU A 65 -7.74 9.58 14.31
C GLU A 65 -7.86 8.19 13.70
N ASP A 66 -8.99 7.51 13.89
CA ASP A 66 -9.23 6.17 13.33
C ASP A 66 -9.15 6.16 11.80
N VAL A 67 -9.77 7.15 11.17
CA VAL A 67 -9.76 7.31 9.71
C VAL A 67 -8.35 7.57 9.20
N ARG A 68 -7.57 8.44 9.88
CA ARG A 68 -6.17 8.68 9.53
C ARG A 68 -5.33 7.40 9.65
N GLY A 69 -5.50 6.66 10.75
CA GLY A 69 -4.80 5.40 10.97
C GLY A 69 -5.12 4.34 9.92
N LEU A 70 -6.36 4.29 9.41
CA LEU A 70 -6.71 3.44 8.27
C LEU A 70 -5.97 3.88 6.99
N GLY A 71 -5.89 5.18 6.74
CA GLY A 71 -5.12 5.74 5.63
C GLY A 71 -3.64 5.34 5.68
N ASP A 72 -3.01 5.47 6.84
CA ASP A 72 -1.61 5.09 7.08
C ASP A 72 -1.36 3.61 6.80
N ARG A 73 -2.27 2.73 7.26
CA ARG A 73 -2.17 1.28 7.05
C ARG A 73 -2.27 0.92 5.58
N LEU A 74 -3.12 1.59 4.80
CA LEU A 74 -3.20 1.40 3.35
C LEU A 74 -1.93 1.89 2.65
N GLY A 75 -1.40 3.04 3.06
CA GLY A 75 -0.12 3.55 2.55
C GLY A 75 1.05 2.61 2.86
N LYS A 76 1.07 2.00 4.06
CA LYS A 76 2.06 0.97 4.41
C LYS A 76 1.91 -0.27 3.54
N ALA A 77 0.70 -0.80 3.42
CA ALA A 77 0.45 -1.98 2.58
C ALA A 77 0.89 -1.74 1.12
N ALA A 78 0.62 -0.56 0.56
CA ALA A 78 1.07 -0.20 -0.78
C ALA A 78 2.60 -0.25 -0.93
N ARG A 79 3.35 0.24 0.07
CA ARG A 79 4.82 0.17 0.07
C ARG A 79 5.30 -1.28 0.18
N ASP A 80 4.77 -2.02 1.15
CA ASP A 80 5.14 -3.43 1.36
C ASP A 80 4.93 -4.27 0.07
N TYR A 81 3.84 -4.02 -0.69
CA TYR A 81 3.60 -4.68 -1.97
C TYR A 81 4.62 -4.30 -3.05
N ARG A 82 4.99 -3.01 -3.18
CA ARG A 82 6.01 -2.57 -4.15
C ARG A 82 7.38 -3.16 -3.81
N ASP A 83 7.75 -3.14 -2.54
CA ASP A 83 9.03 -3.68 -2.08
C ASP A 83 9.10 -5.19 -2.32
N GLY A 84 8.02 -5.92 -2.02
CA GLY A 84 7.91 -7.35 -2.30
C GLY A 84 7.94 -7.70 -3.80
N GLU A 85 7.32 -6.87 -4.65
CA GLU A 85 7.39 -7.04 -6.11
C GLU A 85 8.81 -6.83 -6.64
N LEU A 86 9.51 -5.79 -6.16
CA LEU A 86 10.91 -5.55 -6.51
C LEU A 86 11.82 -6.72 -6.08
N GLU A 87 11.66 -7.20 -4.84
CA GLU A 87 12.42 -8.36 -4.34
C GLU A 87 12.16 -9.62 -5.19
N ALA A 88 10.91 -9.84 -5.60
CA ALA A 88 10.55 -10.95 -6.47
C ALA A 88 11.21 -10.81 -7.86
N ILE A 89 11.18 -9.63 -8.46
CA ILE A 89 11.83 -9.35 -9.75
C ILE A 89 13.35 -9.57 -9.67
N GLU A 90 13.99 -9.11 -8.60
CA GLU A 90 15.44 -9.32 -8.39
C GLU A 90 15.79 -10.80 -8.27
N LYS A 91 14.99 -11.57 -7.53
CA LYS A 91 15.17 -13.04 -7.42
C LYS A 91 14.99 -13.74 -8.77
N VAL A 92 13.97 -13.36 -9.54
CA VAL A 92 13.75 -13.92 -10.88
C VAL A 92 14.93 -13.63 -11.79
N ARG A 93 15.43 -12.38 -11.82
CA ARG A 93 16.61 -12.01 -12.61
C ARG A 93 17.86 -12.81 -12.20
N ALA A 94 18.05 -13.02 -10.89
CA ALA A 94 19.19 -13.81 -10.41
C ALA A 94 19.13 -15.27 -10.89
N ILE A 95 17.94 -15.87 -10.93
CA ILE A 95 17.72 -17.23 -11.46
C ILE A 95 17.98 -17.25 -12.97
N GLU A 96 17.41 -16.30 -13.73
CA GLU A 96 17.62 -16.23 -15.19
C GLU A 96 19.11 -16.09 -15.55
N VAL A 97 19.87 -15.30 -14.80
CA VAL A 97 21.33 -15.16 -14.97
C VAL A 97 22.06 -16.47 -14.65
N ALA A 98 21.65 -17.19 -13.60
CA ALA A 98 22.25 -18.46 -13.22
C ALA A 98 21.94 -19.59 -14.22
N GLU A 99 20.75 -19.58 -14.84
CA GLU A 99 20.31 -20.54 -15.85
C GLU A 99 20.80 -20.21 -17.27
N SER A 100 21.37 -19.02 -17.48
CA SER A 100 22.03 -18.61 -18.72
C SER A 100 23.56 -18.58 -18.61
N PRO A 101 24.25 -19.68 -18.25
CA PRO A 101 25.68 -19.74 -18.48
C PRO A 101 25.88 -19.82 -20.00
N ALA A 102 26.37 -18.72 -20.57
CA ALA A 102 26.90 -18.72 -21.92
C ALA A 102 27.84 -19.93 -22.06
N TRP A 103 27.43 -20.91 -22.85
CA TRP A 103 28.28 -22.05 -23.17
C TRP A 103 29.58 -21.46 -23.70
N PRO A 104 30.75 -21.78 -23.11
CA PRO A 104 32.00 -21.30 -23.67
C PRO A 104 32.06 -21.87 -25.08
N ALA A 105 32.04 -20.99 -26.07
CA ALA A 105 32.42 -21.34 -27.42
C ALA A 105 33.79 -22.00 -27.30
N VAL A 106 33.84 -23.32 -27.50
CA VAL A 106 35.08 -24.06 -27.60
C VAL A 106 35.79 -23.49 -28.82
N VAL A 107 36.63 -22.48 -28.60
CA VAL A 107 37.65 -22.07 -29.54
C VAL A 107 38.60 -23.25 -29.64
N SER A 108 38.36 -24.10 -30.65
CA SER A 108 39.37 -25.07 -31.08
C SER A 108 40.49 -24.27 -31.73
N SER A 109 41.51 -23.94 -30.94
CA SER A 109 42.84 -23.61 -31.45
C SER A 109 43.58 -24.91 -31.77
N ASP A 110 43.23 -25.53 -32.89
CA ASP A 110 44.24 -26.16 -33.74
C ASP A 110 43.63 -26.52 -35.08
N GLY A 111 44.25 -26.02 -36.14
CA GLY A 111 43.80 -26.22 -37.51
C GLY A 111 43.96 -27.68 -37.91
N THR A 112 42.88 -28.45 -37.91
CA THR A 112 42.71 -29.58 -38.82
C THR A 112 41.23 -29.84 -39.05
N VAL A 113 40.78 -29.70 -40.29
CA VAL A 113 39.44 -30.13 -40.73
C VAL A 113 39.39 -31.66 -40.63
N GLY A 114 38.91 -32.15 -39.50
CA GLY A 114 38.55 -33.55 -39.32
C GLY A 114 37.08 -33.73 -39.68
N THR A 115 36.80 -34.18 -40.90
CA THR A 115 35.49 -34.75 -41.28
C THR A 115 35.18 -35.92 -40.35
N ARG A 116 34.40 -35.68 -39.29
CA ARG A 116 33.91 -36.75 -38.42
C ARG A 116 32.59 -37.26 -38.97
N SER A 117 32.73 -38.34 -39.72
CA SER A 117 31.67 -39.23 -40.21
C SER A 117 30.73 -39.60 -39.05
N ILE A 118 29.45 -39.23 -39.15
CA ILE A 118 28.38 -39.78 -38.32
C ILE A 118 28.19 -41.24 -38.77
N ARG A 119 28.71 -42.19 -38.00
CA ARG A 119 28.43 -43.61 -38.19
C ARG A 119 27.23 -43.95 -37.32
N ALA A 120 26.07 -44.13 -37.96
CA ALA A 120 24.92 -44.76 -37.34
C ALA A 120 25.33 -46.17 -36.87
N VAL A 121 25.07 -46.48 -35.60
CA VAL A 121 25.09 -47.84 -35.06
C VAL A 121 23.64 -48.20 -34.76
N LEU A 122 23.14 -49.19 -35.49
CA LEU A 122 21.83 -49.81 -35.34
C LEU A 122 21.83 -50.77 -34.15
N GLY A 123 20.69 -50.81 -33.45
CA GLY A 123 20.27 -51.79 -32.45
C GLY A 123 18.84 -51.53 -32.07
#